data_AF-A0AAD5XI96-F1
#
_entry.id   AF-A0AAD5XI96-F1
#
_cell.length_a   1.000
_cell.length_b   1.000
_cell.length_c   1.000
_cell.angle_alpha   90.00
_cell.angle_beta   90.00
_cell.angle_gamma   90.00
#
_symmetry.space_group_name_H-M   'P 1'
#
loop_
_entity.id
_entity.type
_entity.pdbx_description
1 polymer ?
#
loop_
_entity_poly.entity_id
_entity_poly.type
_entity_poly.pdbx_seq_one_letter_code
_entity_poly.pdbx_strand_id
1 'polypeptide(L)'
;MTVFTPLIPLPRRTDNKTTAGDTTVSHLETMLTTSSSLDSSASFLVHDRPYEHYDSVRSEWIAVTALLFLWLLTLLARQIAMFADMKARRRQEEEERDEYEPLLNPRQKSKPGEWAPRFDRAADALRITLLMLLSATIFVSIPMPYTCQIREPNRPGSPIPHEPQCTVCFTNGTTRGTSIISWVFTALSLLWFVIELAVVENASTAIARILVSLASFPLIATIFAIGFNEWAKINARANKSCN
;
A
#
# COMPACT_ATOMS: atom_id res chain seq x y z
N MET A 1 -27.65 16.31 -29.33
CA MET A 1 -27.62 16.41 -27.86
C MET A 1 -26.25 16.93 -27.45
N THR A 2 -26.18 18.21 -27.17
CA THR A 2 -24.97 18.97 -26.83
C THR A 2 -24.90 19.09 -25.31
N VAL A 3 -23.89 18.48 -24.70
CA VAL A 3 -23.64 18.61 -23.26
C VAL A 3 -22.67 19.76 -23.04
N PHE A 4 -23.19 20.83 -22.44
CA PHE A 4 -22.45 21.98 -21.93
C PHE A 4 -21.69 21.58 -20.66
N THR A 5 -20.38 21.82 -20.64
CA THR A 5 -19.57 21.78 -19.41
C THR A 5 -19.27 23.23 -18.99
N PRO A 6 -19.53 23.64 -17.74
CA PRO A 6 -19.29 25.00 -17.30
C PRO A 6 -17.80 25.27 -17.05
N LEU A 7 -17.32 26.42 -17.55
CA LEU A 7 -16.01 26.99 -17.25
C LEU A 7 -15.92 27.36 -15.76
N ILE A 8 -14.88 26.86 -15.10
CA ILE A 8 -14.46 27.30 -13.76
C ILE A 8 -13.53 28.53 -13.95
N PRO A 9 -13.78 29.66 -13.26
CA PRO A 9 -12.96 30.85 -13.41
C PRO A 9 -11.65 30.74 -12.61
N LEU A 10 -10.54 31.07 -13.27
CA LEU A 10 -9.20 31.19 -12.65
C LEU A 10 -9.10 32.46 -11.79
N PRO A 11 -8.37 32.41 -10.66
CA PRO A 11 -8.19 33.58 -9.80
C PRO A 11 -7.25 34.62 -10.42
N ARG A 12 -7.68 35.87 -10.24
CA ARG A 12 -7.12 37.12 -10.73
C ARG A 12 -5.78 37.44 -10.03
N ARG A 13 -4.72 37.57 -10.82
CA ARG A 13 -3.40 38.05 -10.38
C ARG A 13 -3.49 39.56 -10.09
N THR A 14 -3.23 39.97 -8.86
CA THR A 14 -3.09 41.38 -8.47
C THR A 14 -1.63 41.79 -8.59
N ASP A 15 -1.35 42.72 -9.51
CA ASP A 15 -0.05 43.33 -9.68
C ASP A 15 0.15 44.40 -8.59
N ASN A 16 1.05 44.16 -7.64
CA ASN A 16 1.50 45.17 -6.69
C ASN A 16 2.61 46.01 -7.34
N LYS A 17 2.29 47.29 -7.53
CA LYS A 17 3.16 48.33 -8.08
C LYS A 17 3.98 48.94 -6.94
N THR A 18 5.24 48.54 -6.81
CA THR A 18 6.21 49.17 -5.92
C THR A 18 6.63 50.52 -6.51
N THR A 19 6.33 51.61 -5.81
CA THR A 19 6.90 52.93 -6.11
C THR A 19 7.66 53.39 -4.87
N ALA A 20 8.96 53.61 -5.06
CA ALA A 20 9.89 54.11 -4.05
C ALA A 20 9.58 55.56 -3.67
N GLY A 21 9.88 55.90 -2.42
CA GLY A 21 9.86 57.26 -1.90
C GLY A 21 10.62 57.32 -0.59
N ASP A 22 11.92 57.63 -0.67
CA ASP A 22 12.79 58.00 0.45
C ASP A 22 12.19 59.17 1.25
N THR A 23 12.26 59.10 2.58
CA THR A 23 12.98 60.13 3.35
C THR A 23 13.20 59.72 4.81
N THR A 24 14.43 59.93 5.22
CA THR A 24 15.06 59.86 6.54
C THR A 24 14.39 60.71 7.61
N VAL A 25 14.16 60.17 8.82
CA VAL A 25 14.44 60.85 10.10
C VAL A 25 14.78 59.80 11.17
N SER A 26 15.98 59.97 11.72
CA SER A 26 16.58 59.42 12.93
C SER A 26 15.69 59.39 14.18
N HIS A 27 15.67 58.28 14.92
CA HIS A 27 16.06 58.30 16.33
C HIS A 27 16.29 56.90 16.93
N LEU A 28 17.37 56.84 17.71
CA LEU A 28 17.80 55.82 18.65
C LEU A 28 16.64 55.34 19.56
N GLU A 29 16.46 54.03 19.70
CA GLU A 29 16.43 53.27 20.97
C GLU A 29 15.63 51.96 20.88
N THR A 30 16.08 51.00 21.70
CA THR A 30 15.36 49.83 22.21
C THR A 30 15.33 48.55 21.36
N MET A 31 16.34 47.72 21.63
CA MET A 31 16.22 46.31 22.08
C MET A 31 15.00 45.48 21.63
N LEU A 32 15.34 44.29 21.11
CA LEU A 32 14.58 43.03 21.21
C LEU A 32 13.18 43.02 20.58
N THR A 33 13.11 42.63 19.31
CA THR A 33 12.13 41.63 18.87
C THR A 33 12.62 40.91 17.62
N THR A 34 12.83 39.60 17.79
CA THR A 34 12.62 38.55 16.80
C THR A 34 11.65 38.93 15.68
N SER A 35 12.13 38.95 14.44
CA SER A 35 11.30 38.63 13.28
C SER A 35 12.16 37.98 12.21
N SER A 36 12.01 36.67 12.15
CA SER A 36 12.30 35.79 11.03
C SER A 36 12.01 36.44 9.66
N SER A 37 13.04 36.88 8.95
CA SER A 37 13.01 36.92 7.48
C SER A 37 13.60 35.61 6.97
N LEU A 38 12.75 34.57 6.92
CA LEU A 38 13.01 33.44 6.04
C LEU A 38 13.00 33.99 4.62
N ASP A 39 14.19 34.07 4.03
CA ASP A 39 14.35 34.20 2.59
C ASP A 39 13.64 33.02 1.92
N SER A 40 12.45 33.30 1.38
CA SER A 40 11.68 32.41 0.53
C SER A 40 12.28 32.34 -0.87
N SER A 41 13.58 32.05 -0.92
CA SER A 41 14.41 31.87 -2.13
C SER A 41 14.84 30.40 -2.26
N ALA A 42 13.95 29.48 -1.87
CA ALA A 42 14.12 28.04 -2.03
C ALA A 42 13.08 27.48 -3.02
N SER A 43 13.04 28.03 -4.22
CA SER A 43 12.30 27.47 -5.37
C SER A 43 13.23 27.11 -6.54
N PHE A 44 14.51 26.91 -6.25
CA PHE A 44 15.50 26.29 -7.14
C PHE A 44 15.84 24.86 -6.68
N LEU A 45 14.93 24.18 -5.97
CA LEU A 45 14.99 22.73 -5.89
C LEU A 45 14.28 22.21 -7.12
N VAL A 46 15.08 21.95 -8.17
CA VAL A 46 14.73 20.98 -9.20
C VAL A 46 14.20 19.76 -8.44
N HIS A 47 12.89 19.56 -8.49
CA HIS A 47 12.26 18.33 -8.03
C HIS A 47 12.74 17.24 -8.99
N ASP A 48 13.93 16.73 -8.73
CA ASP A 48 14.30 15.40 -9.17
C ASP A 48 13.25 14.47 -8.55
N ARG A 49 12.26 14.10 -9.37
CA ARG A 49 11.20 13.14 -9.08
C ARG A 49 11.59 11.65 -9.27
N PRO A 50 12.86 11.19 -9.43
CA PRO A 50 13.09 9.76 -9.58
C PRO A 50 12.82 8.99 -8.27
N TYR A 51 12.69 9.67 -7.13
CA TYR A 51 12.50 9.03 -5.82
C TYR A 51 11.05 8.65 -5.49
N GLU A 52 10.03 9.34 -6.02
CA GLU A 52 8.62 9.04 -5.69
C GLU A 52 8.17 7.63 -6.15
N HIS A 53 8.77 7.12 -7.24
CA HIS A 53 8.48 5.79 -7.75
C HIS A 53 9.09 4.70 -6.87
N TYR A 54 10.24 4.97 -6.26
CA TYR A 54 10.91 4.02 -5.37
C TYR A 54 10.15 3.84 -4.05
N ASP A 55 9.64 4.94 -3.49
CA ASP A 55 8.84 4.91 -2.26
C ASP A 55 7.50 4.19 -2.45
N SER A 56 6.88 4.33 -3.63
CA SER A 56 5.62 3.66 -3.96
C SER A 56 5.80 2.14 -4.06
N VAL A 57 6.84 1.67 -4.74
CA VAL A 57 7.19 0.23 -4.80
C VAL A 57 7.49 -0.30 -3.41
N ARG A 58 8.35 0.41 -2.65
CA ARG A 58 8.72 0.00 -1.30
C ARG A 58 7.48 -0.16 -0.41
N SER A 59 6.53 0.76 -0.49
CA SER A 59 5.26 0.72 0.24
C SER A 59 4.42 -0.52 -0.09
N GLU A 60 4.33 -0.90 -1.38
CA GLU A 60 3.61 -2.12 -1.80
C GLU A 60 4.28 -3.40 -1.27
N TRP A 61 5.61 -3.49 -1.33
CA TRP A 61 6.36 -4.61 -0.76
C TRP A 61 6.24 -4.69 0.77
N ILE A 62 6.12 -3.55 1.46
CA ILE A 62 5.81 -3.52 2.90
C ILE A 62 4.41 -4.12 3.16
N ALA A 63 3.41 -3.81 2.33
CA ALA A 63 2.07 -4.39 2.47
C ALA A 63 2.08 -5.92 2.27
N VAL A 64 2.81 -6.42 1.26
CA VAL A 64 2.98 -7.86 1.01
C VAL A 64 3.70 -8.55 2.16
N THR A 65 4.81 -7.98 2.64
CA THR A 65 5.58 -8.55 3.76
C THR A 65 4.79 -8.56 5.06
N ALA A 66 3.96 -7.53 5.31
CA ALA A 66 3.05 -7.50 6.45
C ALA A 66 2.02 -8.64 6.40
N LEU A 67 1.41 -8.90 5.23
CA LEU A 67 0.50 -10.05 5.05
C LEU A 67 1.21 -11.39 5.19
N LEU A 68 2.45 -11.50 4.68
CA LEU A 68 3.26 -12.71 4.82
C LEU A 68 3.58 -13.00 6.28
N PHE A 69 3.97 -11.97 7.03
CA PHE A 69 4.23 -12.09 8.47
C PHE A 69 2.97 -12.49 9.23
N LEU A 70 1.83 -11.87 8.91
CA LEU A 70 0.53 -12.24 9.48
C LEU A 70 0.20 -13.70 9.19
N TRP A 71 0.35 -14.15 7.94
CA TRP A 71 0.12 -15.55 7.56
C TRP A 71 1.04 -16.51 8.34
N LEU A 72 2.33 -16.18 8.46
CA LEU A 72 3.27 -16.98 9.27
C LEU A 72 2.83 -17.07 10.74
N LEU A 73 2.39 -15.95 11.34
CA LEU A 73 1.85 -15.93 12.70
C LEU A 73 0.61 -16.83 12.84
N THR A 74 -0.27 -16.87 11.84
CA THR A 74 -1.43 -17.78 11.87
C THR A 74 -1.05 -19.25 11.83
N LEU A 75 -0.02 -19.61 11.06
CA LEU A 75 0.52 -20.98 11.05
C LEU A 75 1.15 -21.33 12.40
N LEU A 76 1.86 -20.40 13.02
CA LEU A 76 2.48 -20.60 14.32
C LEU A 76 1.41 -20.75 15.42
N ALA A 77 0.38 -19.91 15.39
CA ALA A 77 -0.79 -20.01 16.28
C ALA A 77 -1.52 -21.36 16.13
N ARG A 78 -1.67 -21.86 14.89
CA ARG A 78 -2.21 -23.20 14.62
C ARG A 78 -1.39 -24.29 15.29
N GLN A 79 -0.06 -24.25 15.15
CA GLN A 79 0.82 -25.26 15.77
C GLN A 79 0.71 -25.25 17.30
N ILE A 80 0.65 -24.05 17.90
CA ILE A 80 0.44 -23.89 19.35
C ILE A 80 -0.92 -24.46 19.77
N ALA A 81 -1.99 -24.16 19.02
CA ALA A 81 -3.33 -24.67 19.31
C ALA A 81 -3.40 -26.20 19.24
N MET A 82 -2.81 -26.81 18.20
CA MET A 82 -2.74 -28.28 18.08
C MET A 82 -1.94 -28.91 19.23
N PHE A 83 -0.84 -28.28 19.63
CA PHE A 83 -0.04 -28.76 20.75
C PHE A 83 -0.80 -28.67 22.08
N ALA A 84 -1.52 -27.56 22.30
CA ALA A 84 -2.37 -27.38 23.48
C ALA A 84 -3.51 -28.41 23.53
N ASP A 85 -4.17 -28.66 22.39
CA ASP A 85 -5.22 -29.68 22.27
C ASP A 85 -4.68 -31.09 22.53
N MET A 86 -3.51 -31.45 21.99
CA MET A 86 -2.85 -32.74 22.27
C MET A 86 -2.51 -32.88 23.76
N LYS A 87 -1.99 -31.84 24.39
CA LYS A 87 -1.66 -31.85 25.82
C LYS A 87 -2.92 -31.94 26.70
N ALA A 88 -4.00 -31.27 26.31
CA ALA A 88 -5.28 -31.34 27.01
C ALA A 88 -5.89 -32.75 26.92
N ARG A 89 -5.81 -33.41 25.75
CA ARG A 89 -6.26 -34.80 25.58
C ARG A 89 -5.49 -35.78 26.46
N ARG A 90 -4.15 -35.67 26.53
CA ARG A 90 -3.35 -36.54 27.40
C ARG A 90 -3.73 -36.42 28.87
N ARG A 91 -4.00 -35.19 29.36
CA ARG A 91 -4.46 -34.98 30.74
C ARG A 91 -5.83 -35.59 31.00
N GLN A 92 -6.75 -35.49 30.04
CA GLN A 92 -8.06 -36.12 30.15
C GLN A 92 -7.96 -37.65 30.14
N GLU A 93 -7.09 -38.22 29.30
CA GLU A 93 -6.85 -39.66 29.27
C GLU A 93 -6.20 -40.17 30.58
N GLU A 94 -5.33 -39.38 31.21
CA GLU A 94 -4.77 -39.68 32.53
C GLU A 94 -5.84 -39.60 33.63
N GLU A 95 -6.66 -38.56 33.67
CA GLU A 95 -7.79 -38.42 34.61
C GLU A 95 -8.85 -39.53 34.43
N GLU A 96 -9.20 -39.88 33.19
CA GLU A 96 -10.17 -40.95 32.89
C GLU A 96 -9.63 -42.34 33.25
N ARG A 97 -8.30 -42.52 33.29
CA ARG A 97 -7.67 -43.78 33.75
C ARG A 97 -7.73 -43.95 35.26
N ASP A 98 -7.70 -42.84 36.00
CA ASP A 98 -7.68 -42.83 37.46
C ASP A 98 -9.09 -42.79 38.07
N GLU A 99 -10.12 -42.40 37.30
CA GLU A 99 -11.50 -42.20 37.79
C GLU A 99 -12.53 -43.10 37.04
N TYR A 100 -12.51 -44.41 37.32
CA TYR A 100 -13.60 -45.33 36.98
C TYR A 100 -14.77 -45.20 37.99
N GLU A 101 -15.53 -44.11 37.94
CA GLU A 101 -16.96 -44.13 38.32
C GLU A 101 -17.78 -43.22 37.39
N PRO A 102 -18.79 -43.74 36.67
CA PRO A 102 -19.51 -42.98 35.67
C PRO A 102 -20.68 -42.25 36.33
N LEU A 103 -20.47 -41.01 36.79
CA LEU A 103 -21.59 -40.18 37.24
C LEU A 103 -21.77 -38.92 36.41
N LEU A 104 -22.82 -39.03 35.58
CA LEU A 104 -23.55 -38.01 34.86
C LEU A 104 -23.29 -36.58 35.35
N ASN A 105 -22.48 -35.83 34.61
CA ASN A 105 -22.63 -34.39 34.61
C ASN A 105 -22.45 -33.88 33.17
N PRO A 106 -23.51 -33.37 32.52
CA PRO A 106 -23.39 -32.72 31.22
C PRO A 106 -22.84 -31.30 31.44
N ARG A 107 -21.65 -31.20 32.04
CA ARG A 107 -20.90 -29.95 32.05
C ARG A 107 -20.44 -29.75 30.62
N GLN A 108 -20.91 -28.70 29.98
CA GLN A 108 -20.46 -28.21 28.67
C GLN A 108 -18.93 -28.05 28.67
N LYS A 109 -18.19 -29.16 28.49
CA LYS A 109 -16.79 -29.13 28.10
C LYS A 109 -16.82 -28.65 26.66
N SER A 110 -16.49 -27.38 26.44
CA SER A 110 -16.08 -26.88 25.12
C SER A 110 -15.14 -27.94 24.54
N LYS A 111 -15.55 -28.59 23.44
CA LYS A 111 -14.84 -29.76 22.93
C LYS A 111 -13.38 -29.35 22.67
N PRO A 112 -12.39 -29.96 23.35
CA PRO A 112 -10.98 -29.71 23.02
C PRO A 112 -10.77 -30.07 21.54
N GLY A 113 -10.34 -29.11 20.73
CA GLY A 113 -10.27 -29.24 19.26
C GLY A 113 -11.04 -28.20 18.43
N GLU A 114 -11.71 -27.20 19.01
CA GLU A 114 -12.49 -26.22 18.23
C GLU A 114 -11.63 -25.11 17.59
N TRP A 115 -10.45 -24.82 18.15
CA TRP A 115 -9.59 -23.72 17.68
C TRP A 115 -8.72 -24.10 16.48
N ALA A 116 -8.15 -25.31 16.47
CA ALA A 116 -7.32 -25.79 15.36
C ALA A 116 -8.00 -25.69 13.98
N PRO A 117 -9.27 -26.11 13.78
CA PRO A 117 -9.94 -25.98 12.49
C PRO A 117 -10.29 -24.53 12.13
N ARG A 118 -10.42 -23.61 13.10
CA ARG A 118 -10.63 -22.18 12.84
C ARG A 118 -9.37 -21.53 12.29
N PHE A 119 -8.21 -21.83 12.88
CA PHE A 119 -6.93 -21.35 12.35
C PHE A 119 -6.60 -21.91 10.96
N ASP A 120 -6.99 -23.15 10.67
CA ASP A 120 -6.77 -23.76 9.35
C ASP A 120 -7.53 -23.00 8.25
N ARG A 121 -8.82 -22.74 8.50
CA ARG A 121 -9.68 -21.96 7.62
C ARG A 121 -9.18 -20.52 7.43
N ALA A 122 -8.78 -19.87 8.51
CA ALA A 122 -8.26 -18.51 8.47
C ALA A 122 -6.93 -18.44 7.69
N ALA A 123 -6.05 -19.43 7.87
CA ALA A 123 -4.78 -19.54 7.17
C ALA A 123 -4.95 -19.77 5.65
N ASP A 124 -5.92 -20.60 5.25
CA ASP A 124 -6.23 -20.82 3.83
C ASP A 124 -6.79 -19.56 3.16
N ALA A 125 -7.69 -18.83 3.83
CA ALA A 125 -8.22 -17.56 3.33
C ALA A 125 -7.11 -16.49 3.22
N LEU A 126 -6.22 -16.41 4.22
CA LEU A 126 -5.05 -15.54 4.18
C LEU A 126 -4.06 -15.91 3.07
N ARG A 127 -3.88 -17.21 2.82
CA ARG A 127 -3.01 -17.68 1.73
C ARG A 127 -3.53 -17.20 0.38
N ILE A 128 -4.83 -17.35 0.12
CA ILE A 128 -5.44 -16.93 -1.15
C ILE A 128 -5.31 -15.42 -1.35
N THR A 129 -5.63 -14.63 -0.32
CA THR A 129 -5.51 -13.16 -0.37
C THR A 129 -4.06 -12.70 -0.55
N LEU A 130 -3.12 -13.35 0.13
CA LEU A 130 -1.69 -13.11 -0.04
C LEU A 130 -1.24 -13.40 -1.46
N LEU A 131 -1.63 -14.54 -2.05
CA LEU A 131 -1.26 -14.90 -3.42
C LEU A 131 -1.85 -13.92 -4.45
N MET A 132 -3.08 -13.45 -4.23
CA MET A 132 -3.69 -12.42 -5.07
C MET A 132 -2.92 -11.10 -4.99
N LEU A 133 -2.64 -10.59 -3.79
CA LEU A 133 -1.89 -9.34 -3.65
C LEU A 133 -0.45 -9.46 -4.16
N LEU A 134 0.21 -10.60 -3.90
CA LEU A 134 1.55 -10.88 -4.37
C LEU A 134 1.62 -10.89 -5.89
N SER A 135 0.68 -11.57 -6.57
CA SER A 135 0.65 -11.60 -8.03
C SER A 135 0.41 -10.21 -8.63
N ALA A 136 -0.49 -9.41 -8.04
CA ALA A 136 -0.72 -8.03 -8.45
C ALA A 136 0.53 -7.15 -8.23
N THR A 137 1.20 -7.28 -7.08
CA THR A 137 2.40 -6.52 -6.73
C THR A 137 3.58 -6.86 -7.64
N ILE A 138 3.79 -8.16 -7.92
CA ILE A 138 4.82 -8.60 -8.87
C ILE A 138 4.53 -8.00 -10.23
N PHE A 139 3.28 -8.08 -10.71
CA PHE A 139 2.88 -7.54 -11.99
C PHE A 139 3.23 -6.05 -12.12
N VAL A 140 2.83 -5.20 -11.17
CA VAL A 140 3.11 -3.75 -11.24
C VAL A 140 4.58 -3.41 -11.00
N SER A 141 5.32 -4.27 -10.29
CA SER A 141 6.74 -4.09 -9.99
C SER A 141 7.67 -4.44 -11.15
N ILE A 142 7.21 -5.15 -12.18
CA ILE A 142 8.05 -5.51 -13.33
C ILE A 142 8.50 -4.21 -14.05
N PRO A 143 9.82 -3.95 -14.12
CA PRO A 143 10.32 -2.81 -14.86
C PRO A 143 10.15 -3.09 -16.36
N MET A 144 9.56 -2.14 -17.08
CA MET A 144 9.49 -2.19 -18.54
C MET A 144 10.51 -1.24 -19.17
N PRO A 145 11.25 -1.71 -20.19
CA PRO A 145 12.14 -0.86 -20.96
C PRO A 145 11.33 0.12 -21.82
N TYR A 146 11.75 1.37 -21.87
CA TYR A 146 11.16 2.39 -22.75
C TYR A 146 12.24 3.34 -23.25
N THR A 147 12.03 3.96 -24.41
CA THR A 147 12.96 4.95 -24.95
C THR A 147 12.78 6.29 -24.25
N CYS A 148 13.88 6.88 -23.79
CA CYS A 148 13.91 8.14 -23.08
C CYS A 148 15.03 9.04 -23.65
N GLN A 149 14.80 10.35 -23.64
CA GLN A 149 15.86 11.31 -23.93
C GLN A 149 16.64 11.61 -22.66
N ILE A 150 17.96 11.44 -22.70
CA ILE A 150 18.84 11.94 -21.64
C ILE A 150 19.36 13.31 -22.06
N ARG A 151 19.04 14.33 -21.27
CA ARG A 151 19.79 15.59 -21.32
C ARG A 151 21.00 15.41 -20.43
N GLU A 152 22.17 15.21 -21.02
CA GLU A 152 23.40 15.28 -20.25
C GLU A 152 23.49 16.67 -19.60
N PRO A 153 23.84 16.75 -18.30
CA PRO A 153 24.05 18.04 -17.65
C PRO A 153 25.21 18.74 -18.36
N ASN A 154 24.95 19.93 -18.93
CA ASN A 154 25.95 20.74 -19.60
C ASN A 154 27.17 20.91 -18.69
N ARG A 155 28.25 20.16 -18.93
CA ARG A 155 29.52 20.43 -18.27
C ARG A 155 30.10 21.70 -18.88
N PRO A 156 30.57 22.67 -18.08
CA PRO A 156 31.19 23.87 -18.62
C PRO A 156 32.37 23.48 -19.53
N GLY A 157 32.32 23.89 -20.80
CA GLY A 157 33.33 23.56 -21.82
C GLY A 157 33.04 22.32 -22.67
N SER A 158 31.95 21.60 -22.43
CA SER A 158 31.50 20.54 -23.35
C SER A 158 30.73 21.15 -24.53
N PRO A 159 30.94 20.65 -25.76
CA PRO A 159 30.14 21.06 -26.90
C PRO A 159 28.69 20.70 -26.62
N ILE A 160 27.78 21.65 -26.87
CA ILE A 160 26.33 21.44 -26.75
C ILE A 160 25.98 20.32 -27.74
N PRO A 161 25.45 19.17 -27.30
CA PRO A 161 25.07 18.11 -28.22
C PRO A 161 24.00 18.64 -29.17
N HIS A 162 24.22 18.46 -30.49
CA HIS A 162 23.34 18.98 -31.53
C HIS A 162 21.99 18.24 -31.61
N GLU A 163 21.88 17.03 -31.03
CA GLU A 163 20.64 16.24 -31.01
C GLU A 163 20.44 15.56 -29.64
N PRO A 164 19.20 15.40 -29.18
CA PRO A 164 18.89 14.64 -27.97
C PRO A 164 19.26 13.17 -28.16
N GLN A 165 20.12 12.64 -27.29
CA GLN A 165 20.46 11.22 -27.31
C GLN A 165 19.33 10.41 -26.69
N CYS A 166 18.80 9.47 -27.46
CA CYS A 166 17.81 8.50 -27.01
C CYS A 166 18.51 7.26 -26.44
N THR A 167 18.13 6.88 -25.22
CA THR A 167 18.57 5.63 -24.59
C THR A 167 17.38 4.82 -24.11
N VAL A 168 17.64 3.62 -23.61
CA VAL A 168 16.64 2.77 -22.95
C VAL A 168 16.65 3.05 -21.45
N CYS A 169 15.53 3.57 -20.95
CA CYS A 169 15.25 3.70 -19.52
C CYS A 169 14.37 2.55 -19.04
N PHE A 170 14.40 2.29 -17.73
CA PHE A 170 13.52 1.33 -17.07
C PHE A 170 12.58 2.07 -16.12
N THR A 171 11.27 1.76 -16.18
CA THR A 171 10.29 2.24 -15.21
C THR A 171 9.30 1.13 -14.90
N ASN A 172 8.77 1.15 -13.69
CA ASN A 172 7.71 0.25 -13.23
C ASN A 172 6.33 0.86 -13.50
N GLY A 173 5.29 0.02 -13.34
CA GLY A 173 3.88 0.44 -13.44
C GLY A 173 3.26 0.83 -12.10
N THR A 174 4.05 0.88 -11.03
CA THR A 174 3.60 1.25 -9.69
C THR A 174 3.27 2.72 -9.61
N THR A 175 2.17 3.02 -8.93
CA THR A 175 1.69 4.38 -8.72
C THR A 175 1.31 4.55 -7.26
N ARG A 176 1.13 5.81 -6.84
CA ARG A 176 0.52 6.09 -5.54
C ARG A 176 -0.87 5.43 -5.40
N GLY A 177 -1.62 5.31 -6.50
CA GLY A 177 -2.92 4.65 -6.52
C GLY A 177 -2.85 3.16 -6.21
N THR A 178 -1.93 2.43 -6.83
CA THR A 178 -1.73 0.99 -6.57
C THR A 178 -1.29 0.74 -5.13
N SER A 179 -0.44 1.60 -4.58
CA SER A 179 -0.03 1.54 -3.17
C SER A 179 -1.19 1.78 -2.19
N ILE A 180 -2.07 2.74 -2.46
CA ILE A 180 -3.26 2.95 -1.61
C ILE A 180 -4.17 1.72 -1.64
N ILE A 181 -4.43 1.17 -2.83
CA ILE A 181 -5.30 0.00 -2.99
C ILE A 181 -4.69 -1.23 -2.30
N SER A 182 -3.37 -1.43 -2.37
CA SER A 182 -2.71 -2.55 -1.66
C SER A 182 -2.88 -2.46 -0.15
N TRP A 183 -2.76 -1.26 0.44
CA TRP A 183 -2.98 -1.08 1.87
C TRP A 183 -4.44 -1.28 2.28
N VAL A 184 -5.40 -0.82 1.47
CA VAL A 184 -6.83 -1.08 1.68
C VAL A 184 -7.11 -2.59 1.63
N PHE A 185 -6.52 -3.30 0.67
CA PHE A 185 -6.62 -4.75 0.56
C PHE A 185 -6.05 -5.47 1.78
N THR A 186 -4.88 -5.03 2.27
CA THR A 186 -4.27 -5.56 3.50
C THR A 186 -5.15 -5.31 4.72
N ALA A 187 -5.70 -4.11 4.88
CA ALA A 187 -6.60 -3.79 5.99
C ALA A 187 -7.89 -4.63 5.96
N LEU A 188 -8.47 -4.82 4.78
CA LEU A 188 -9.63 -5.71 4.60
C LEU A 188 -9.30 -7.16 4.93
N SER A 189 -8.11 -7.64 4.54
CA SER A 189 -7.63 -8.99 4.84
C SER A 189 -7.42 -9.20 6.35
N LEU A 190 -6.92 -8.18 7.06
CA LEU A 190 -6.78 -8.18 8.52
C LEU A 190 -8.15 -8.20 9.22
N LEU A 191 -9.07 -7.33 8.80
CA LEU A 191 -10.43 -7.31 9.33
C LEU A 191 -11.11 -8.66 9.12
N TRP A 192 -10.92 -9.23 7.93
CA TRP A 192 -11.43 -10.55 7.58
C TRP A 192 -10.88 -11.66 8.48
N PHE A 193 -9.57 -11.66 8.70
CA PHE A 193 -8.92 -12.59 9.61
C PHE A 193 -9.52 -12.52 11.02
N VAL A 194 -9.78 -11.32 11.54
CA VAL A 194 -10.43 -11.13 12.85
C VAL A 194 -11.86 -11.68 12.86
N ILE A 195 -12.62 -11.49 11.77
CA ILE A 195 -13.97 -12.03 11.65
C ILE A 195 -13.97 -13.56 11.64
N GLU A 196 -13.08 -14.21 10.88
CA GLU A 196 -12.95 -15.67 10.86
C GLU A 196 -12.54 -16.25 12.23
N LEU A 197 -11.80 -15.48 13.05
CA LEU A 197 -11.50 -15.88 14.42
C LEU A 197 -12.68 -15.70 15.38
N ALA A 198 -13.49 -14.65 15.20
CA ALA A 198 -14.58 -14.29 16.10
C ALA A 198 -15.87 -15.10 15.88
N VAL A 199 -16.12 -15.53 14.65
CA VAL A 199 -17.37 -16.21 14.29
C VAL A 199 -17.30 -17.71 14.62
N VAL A 200 -18.25 -18.17 15.46
CA VAL A 200 -18.38 -19.58 15.88
C VAL A 200 -19.26 -20.40 14.94
N GLU A 201 -20.20 -19.76 14.23
CA GLU A 201 -21.20 -20.44 13.40
C GLU A 201 -20.77 -20.58 11.93
N ASN A 202 -20.74 -21.83 11.44
CA ASN A 202 -20.31 -22.15 10.08
C ASN A 202 -21.16 -21.46 8.98
N ALA A 203 -22.45 -21.20 9.24
CA ALA A 203 -23.35 -20.60 8.24
C ALA A 203 -23.04 -19.11 7.98
N SER A 204 -22.69 -18.34 9.02
CA SER A 204 -22.40 -16.91 8.84
C SER A 204 -21.00 -16.68 8.24
N THR A 205 -20.04 -17.58 8.49
CA THR A 205 -18.72 -17.54 7.84
C THR A 205 -18.80 -17.70 6.31
N ALA A 206 -19.70 -18.53 5.80
CA ALA A 206 -19.84 -18.75 4.36
C ALA A 206 -20.32 -17.49 3.61
N ILE A 207 -21.30 -16.76 4.16
CA ILE A 207 -21.79 -15.51 3.57
C ILE A 207 -20.69 -14.45 3.60
N ALA A 208 -20.00 -14.35 4.73
CA ALA A 208 -18.94 -13.37 4.91
C ALA A 208 -17.75 -13.64 3.94
N ARG A 209 -17.43 -14.92 3.67
CA ARG A 209 -16.45 -15.33 2.65
C ARG A 209 -16.83 -14.88 1.26
N ILE A 210 -18.10 -15.03 0.89
CA ILE A 210 -18.60 -14.63 -0.43
C ILE A 210 -18.49 -13.11 -0.58
N LEU A 211 -18.93 -12.35 0.43
CA LEU A 211 -18.87 -10.88 0.40
C LEU A 211 -17.43 -10.38 0.28
N VAL A 212 -16.49 -10.96 1.05
CA VAL A 212 -15.08 -10.57 0.97
C VAL A 212 -14.42 -11.01 -0.34
N SER A 213 -14.75 -12.19 -0.84
CA SER A 213 -14.29 -12.63 -2.17
C SER A 213 -14.80 -11.69 -3.26
N LEU A 214 -16.06 -11.26 -3.15
CA LEU A 214 -16.70 -10.34 -4.08
C LEU A 214 -16.11 -8.92 -3.99
N ALA A 215 -15.67 -8.48 -2.81
CA ALA A 215 -15.03 -7.18 -2.61
C ALA A 215 -13.53 -7.18 -2.96
N SER A 216 -12.83 -8.29 -2.76
CA SER A 216 -11.39 -8.42 -3.03
C SER A 216 -11.08 -8.49 -4.53
N PHE A 217 -11.93 -9.17 -5.31
CA PHE A 217 -11.76 -9.28 -6.75
C PHE A 217 -11.69 -7.92 -7.50
N PRO A 218 -12.63 -6.97 -7.33
CA PRO A 218 -12.57 -5.67 -8.01
C PRO A 218 -11.38 -4.83 -7.56
N LEU A 219 -10.94 -4.94 -6.29
CA LEU A 219 -9.74 -4.23 -5.82
C LEU A 219 -8.49 -4.71 -6.56
N ILE A 220 -8.30 -6.01 -6.67
CA ILE A 220 -7.17 -6.60 -7.41
C ILE A 220 -7.28 -6.26 -8.90
N ALA A 221 -8.46 -6.39 -9.50
CA ALA A 221 -8.69 -6.00 -10.89
C ALA A 221 -8.36 -4.52 -11.15
N THR A 222 -8.62 -3.65 -10.18
CA THR A 222 -8.27 -2.22 -10.27
C THR A 222 -6.75 -2.01 -10.27
N ILE A 223 -5.99 -2.77 -9.46
CA ILE A 223 -4.52 -2.72 -9.48
C ILE A 223 -3.99 -3.08 -10.88
N PHE A 224 -4.50 -4.18 -11.47
CA PHE A 224 -4.13 -4.58 -12.83
C PHE A 224 -4.51 -3.51 -13.86
N ALA A 225 -5.72 -2.96 -13.79
CA ALA A 225 -6.18 -1.93 -14.72
C ALA A 225 -5.31 -0.67 -14.66
N ILE A 226 -4.92 -0.23 -13.46
CA ILE A 226 -4.02 0.91 -13.28
C ILE A 226 -2.63 0.58 -13.84
N GLY A 227 -2.09 -0.60 -13.53
CA GLY A 227 -0.79 -1.05 -14.05
C GLY A 227 -0.76 -1.09 -15.58
N PHE A 228 -1.76 -1.71 -16.22
CA PHE A 228 -1.89 -1.73 -17.68
C PHE A 228 -2.03 -0.33 -18.27
N ASN A 229 -2.80 0.56 -17.65
CA ASN A 229 -2.96 1.93 -18.12
C ASN A 229 -1.64 2.72 -18.04
N GLU A 230 -0.88 2.58 -16.96
CA GLU A 230 0.44 3.22 -16.86
C GLU A 230 1.43 2.67 -17.88
N TRP A 231 1.45 1.36 -18.07
CA TRP A 231 2.24 0.71 -19.12
C TRP A 231 1.89 1.21 -20.51
N ALA A 232 0.60 1.36 -20.82
CA ALA A 232 0.16 1.95 -22.08
C ALA A 232 0.64 3.40 -22.24
N LYS A 233 0.60 4.21 -21.17
CA LYS A 233 1.11 5.59 -21.19
C LYS A 233 2.62 5.65 -21.37
N ILE A 234 3.38 4.72 -20.78
CA ILE A 234 4.83 4.62 -20.94
C ILE A 234 5.17 4.32 -22.41
N ASN A 235 4.52 3.32 -23.00
CA ASN A 235 4.72 2.96 -24.41
C ASN A 235 4.32 4.11 -25.36
N ALA A 236 3.23 4.82 -25.06
CA ALA A 236 2.80 5.97 -25.86
C ALA A 236 3.77 7.16 -25.79
N ARG A 237 4.45 7.37 -24.64
CA ARG A 237 5.48 8.42 -24.48
C ARG A 237 6.80 8.06 -25.16
N ALA A 238 7.20 6.80 -25.09
CA ALA A 238 8.39 6.26 -25.75
C ALA A 238 8.36 6.54 -27.27
N ASN A 239 7.23 6.27 -27.91
CA ASN A 239 7.06 6.47 -29.36
C ASN A 239 7.08 7.93 -29.80
N LYS A 240 6.81 8.89 -28.91
CA LYS A 240 6.74 10.33 -29.25
C LYS A 240 8.03 11.09 -28.99
N SER A 241 8.91 10.56 -28.13
CA SER A 241 10.08 11.30 -27.66
C SER A 241 11.34 11.01 -28.49
N CYS A 242 11.35 9.95 -29.30
CA CYS A 242 12.54 9.48 -30.01
C CYS A 242 12.29 9.09 -31.48
N ASN A 243 11.13 9.47 -32.03
CA ASN A 243 10.79 9.44 -33.46
C ASN A 243 10.47 10.87 -33.91
#